data_AF-A0A2R7T9S3-F1
#
_entry.id   AF-A0A2R7T9S3-F1
#
_cell.length_a   1.000
_cell.length_b   1.000
_cell.length_c   1.000
_cell.angle_alpha   90.00
_cell.angle_beta   90.00
_cell.angle_gamma   90.00
#
_symmetry.space_group_name_H-M   'P 1'
#
loop_
_entity.id
_entity.type
_entity.pdbx_description
1 polymer ?
#
loop_
_entity_poly.entity_id
_entity_poly.type
_entity_poly.pdbx_seq_one_letter_code
_entity_poly.pdbx_strand_id
1 'polypeptide(L)'
;FMAYVVVHQPPADTPFMAVYQPQLEAVFGNTWRIAAGSMIAFACGSFANSFVLAKMKIATQGRHLWARIIGSTVVGQLVDTGVFFLIAFYGIWANEQLFAVIVAQYLFKTGWEVVMYPFTAKVVGFLKRAEGVDFYDRGTNFNPFSVKV
;
A
#
# COMPACT_ATOMS: atom_id res chain seq x y z
N PHE A 1 16.61 -14.55 -6.81
CA PHE A 1 17.19 -15.50 -7.78
C PHE A 1 17.60 -14.81 -9.08
N MET A 2 16.67 -14.25 -9.87
CA MET A 2 16.99 -13.49 -11.10
C MET A 2 18.01 -12.33 -10.90
N ALA A 3 17.80 -11.47 -9.90
CA ALA A 3 18.69 -10.34 -9.63
C ALA A 3 20.15 -10.73 -9.34
N TYR A 4 20.37 -11.85 -8.65
CA TYR A 4 21.69 -12.37 -8.35
C TYR A 4 22.41 -12.88 -9.60
N VAL A 5 21.66 -13.57 -10.48
CA VAL A 5 22.17 -14.10 -11.76
C VAL A 5 22.55 -12.96 -12.72
N VAL A 6 21.75 -11.89 -12.78
CA VAL A 6 22.00 -10.73 -13.64
C VAL A 6 23.26 -9.97 -13.21
N VAL A 7 23.51 -9.83 -11.91
CA VAL A 7 24.70 -9.14 -11.40
C VAL A 7 25.99 -9.96 -11.61
N HIS A 8 25.92 -11.29 -11.56
CA HIS A 8 27.10 -12.16 -11.69
C HIS A 8 27.43 -12.58 -13.12
N GLN A 9 26.63 -12.18 -14.11
CA GLN A 9 26.98 -12.37 -15.51
C GLN A 9 28.13 -11.41 -15.88
N PRO A 10 29.17 -11.88 -16.60
CA PRO A 10 30.23 -11.00 -17.05
C PRO A 10 29.63 -9.91 -17.97
N PRO A 11 29.80 -8.62 -17.65
CA PRO A 11 29.31 -7.56 -18.51
C PRO A 11 30.05 -7.59 -19.85
N ALA A 12 29.37 -7.15 -20.91
CA ALA A 12 30.03 -6.96 -22.20
C ALA A 12 31.10 -5.86 -22.07
N ASP A 13 32.31 -6.14 -22.57
CA ASP A 13 33.52 -5.31 -22.42
C ASP A 13 33.46 -4.03 -23.30
N THR A 14 32.45 -3.21 -23.03
CA THR A 14 32.15 -1.97 -23.78
C THR A 14 32.24 -0.77 -22.83
N PRO A 15 32.73 0.40 -23.30
CA PRO A 15 32.79 1.62 -22.49
C PRO A 15 31.43 2.06 -21.94
N PHE A 16 30.35 1.71 -22.65
CA PHE A 16 28.98 1.94 -22.22
C PHE A 16 28.62 1.09 -20.99
N MET A 17 28.85 -0.22 -21.02
CA MET A 17 28.51 -1.11 -19.89
C MET A 17 29.38 -0.84 -18.65
N ALA A 18 30.63 -0.42 -18.80
CA ALA A 18 31.49 -0.03 -17.69
C ALA A 18 30.91 1.11 -16.83
N VAL A 19 30.12 2.00 -17.43
CA VAL A 19 29.48 3.12 -16.73
C VAL A 19 28.12 2.73 -16.13
N TYR A 20 27.43 1.72 -16.69
CA TYR A 20 26.07 1.29 -16.28
C TYR A 20 26.04 0.11 -15.28
N GLN A 21 27.11 -0.68 -15.22
CA GLN A 21 27.24 -1.81 -14.31
C GLN A 21 27.07 -1.44 -12.82
N PRO A 22 27.64 -0.31 -12.32
CA PRO A 22 27.48 0.08 -10.90
C PRO A 22 26.03 0.39 -10.51
N GLN A 23 25.23 0.93 -11.44
CA GLN A 23 23.82 1.27 -11.23
C GLN A 23 22.95 0.01 -11.27
N LEU A 24 23.30 -0.95 -12.15
CA LEU A 24 22.69 -2.28 -12.15
C LEU A 24 22.94 -2.99 -10.81
N GLU A 25 24.17 -2.97 -10.30
CA GLU A 25 24.50 -3.53 -8.98
C GLU A 25 23.77 -2.83 -7.84
N ALA A 26 23.65 -1.51 -7.87
CA ALA A 26 22.90 -0.76 -6.86
C ALA A 26 21.41 -1.12 -6.83
N VAL A 27 20.78 -1.33 -8.00
CA VAL A 27 19.35 -1.66 -8.10
C VAL A 27 19.08 -3.14 -7.82
N PHE A 28 19.82 -4.03 -8.47
CA PHE A 28 19.64 -5.47 -8.34
C PHE A 28 20.20 -6.02 -7.03
N GLY A 29 21.28 -5.44 -6.50
CA GLY A 29 21.82 -5.77 -5.17
C GLY A 29 20.87 -5.38 -4.03
N ASN A 30 20.07 -4.34 -4.19
CA ASN A 30 19.07 -3.91 -3.19
C ASN A 30 17.75 -4.69 -3.28
N THR A 31 17.58 -5.59 -4.26
CA THR A 31 16.31 -6.29 -4.52
C THR A 31 15.83 -7.11 -3.31
N TRP A 32 16.75 -7.72 -2.53
CA TRP A 32 16.36 -8.47 -1.34
C TRP A 32 15.80 -7.57 -0.22
N ARG A 33 16.37 -6.36 -0.05
CA ARG A 33 15.88 -5.36 0.90
C ARG A 33 14.53 -4.82 0.48
N ILE A 34 14.33 -4.58 -0.82
CA ILE A 34 13.05 -4.18 -1.39
C ILE A 34 12.00 -5.27 -1.12
N ALA A 35 12.32 -6.54 -1.38
CA ALA A 35 11.39 -7.65 -1.14
C ALA A 35 11.02 -7.78 0.34
N ALA A 36 12.01 -7.80 1.24
CA ALA A 36 11.78 -7.86 2.68
C ALA A 36 11.01 -6.63 3.19
N GLY A 37 11.39 -5.45 2.72
CA GLY A 37 10.72 -4.18 3.02
C GLY A 37 9.26 -4.19 2.59
N SER A 38 8.94 -4.67 1.38
CA SER A 38 7.57 -4.81 0.89
C SER A 38 6.75 -5.78 1.75
N MET A 39 7.31 -6.91 2.17
CA MET A 39 6.59 -7.86 3.02
C MET A 39 6.25 -7.26 4.39
N ILE A 40 7.22 -6.59 5.02
CA ILE A 40 7.02 -5.96 6.33
C ILE A 40 6.07 -4.77 6.21
N ALA A 41 6.26 -3.90 5.22
CA ALA A 41 5.39 -2.76 4.94
C ALA A 41 3.95 -3.21 4.70
N PHE A 42 3.75 -4.23 3.87
CA PHE A 42 2.43 -4.78 3.60
C PHE A 42 1.78 -5.34 4.86
N ALA A 43 2.53 -6.09 5.68
CA ALA A 43 2.01 -6.63 6.93
C ALA A 43 1.60 -5.52 7.92
N CYS A 44 2.48 -4.54 8.14
CA CYS A 44 2.22 -3.41 9.04
C CYS A 44 1.10 -2.50 8.52
N GLY A 45 1.11 -2.17 7.23
CA GLY A 45 0.13 -1.31 6.57
C GLY A 45 -1.26 -1.95 6.54
N SER A 46 -1.35 -3.24 6.21
CA SER A 46 -2.62 -3.99 6.22
C SER A 46 -3.19 -4.12 7.63
N PHE A 47 -2.32 -4.33 8.62
CA PHE A 47 -2.74 -4.36 10.02
C PHE A 47 -3.24 -2.98 10.49
N ALA A 48 -2.50 -1.91 10.19
CA ALA A 48 -2.90 -0.55 10.53
C ALA A 48 -4.23 -0.15 9.88
N ASN A 49 -4.41 -0.49 8.59
CA ASN A 49 -5.66 -0.26 7.87
C ASN A 49 -6.84 -0.95 8.58
N SER A 50 -6.72 -2.26 8.80
CA SER A 50 -7.79 -3.07 9.41
C SER A 50 -8.10 -2.62 10.84
N PHE A 51 -7.07 -2.25 11.61
CA PHE A 51 -7.21 -1.75 12.98
C PHE A 51 -7.95 -0.41 13.02
N VAL A 52 -7.59 0.54 12.16
CA VAL A 52 -8.26 1.85 12.08
C VAL A 52 -9.70 1.68 11.63
N LEU A 53 -9.95 0.82 10.64
CA LEU A 53 -11.29 0.49 10.18
C LEU A 53 -12.18 -0.03 11.32
N ALA A 54 -11.65 -0.97 12.12
CA ALA A 54 -12.34 -1.54 13.28
C ALA A 54 -12.59 -0.48 14.37
N LYS A 55 -11.58 0.31 14.72
CA LYS A 55 -11.68 1.35 15.75
C LYS A 55 -12.68 2.45 15.35
N MET A 56 -12.64 2.91 14.10
CA MET A 56 -13.58 3.91 13.62
C MET A 56 -15.01 3.37 13.54
N LYS A 57 -15.21 2.09 13.23
CA LYS A 57 -16.54 1.46 13.27
C LYS A 57 -17.17 1.50 14.66
N ILE A 58 -16.38 1.28 15.71
CA ILE A 58 -16.84 1.38 17.10
C ILE A 58 -17.15 2.84 17.44
N ALA A 59 -16.25 3.76 17.07
CA ALA A 59 -16.40 5.19 17.35
C ALA A 59 -17.61 5.81 16.64
N THR A 60 -17.89 5.43 15.39
CA THR A 60 -19.01 6.00 14.62
C THR A 60 -20.33 5.23 14.77
N GLN A 61 -20.39 4.22 15.66
CA GLN A 61 -21.59 3.39 15.88
C GLN A 61 -22.16 2.83 14.55
N GLY A 62 -21.26 2.46 13.63
CA GLY A 62 -21.64 1.97 12.31
C GLY A 62 -22.02 3.04 11.27
N ARG A 63 -22.14 4.33 11.64
CA ARG A 63 -22.47 5.44 10.72
C ARG A 63 -21.24 5.87 9.91
N HIS A 64 -21.48 6.44 8.72
CA HIS A 64 -20.47 6.93 7.77
C HIS A 64 -19.43 5.89 7.30
N LEU A 65 -19.86 4.91 6.48
CA LEU A 65 -18.95 3.93 5.85
C LEU A 65 -17.82 4.59 5.06
N TRP A 66 -18.12 5.67 4.32
CA TRP A 66 -17.14 6.36 3.49
C TRP A 66 -15.94 6.89 4.27
N ALA A 67 -16.19 7.62 5.36
CA ALA A 67 -15.15 8.20 6.19
C ALA A 67 -14.24 7.14 6.82
N ARG A 68 -14.79 5.94 7.10
CA ARG A 68 -14.02 4.81 7.61
C ARG A 68 -13.11 4.21 6.55
N ILE A 69 -13.60 4.02 5.33
CA ILE A 69 -12.80 3.45 4.23
C ILE A 69 -11.65 4.39 3.88
N ILE A 70 -11.93 5.67 3.66
CA ILE A 70 -10.87 6.64 3.36
C ILE A 70 -9.92 6.78 4.56
N GLY A 71 -10.44 6.94 5.77
CA GLY A 71 -9.61 7.10 6.96
C GLY A 71 -8.68 5.91 7.22
N SER A 72 -9.18 4.68 7.04
CA SER A 72 -8.35 3.48 7.21
C SER A 72 -7.30 3.36 6.11
N THR A 73 -7.62 3.70 4.86
CA THR A 73 -6.62 3.61 3.79
C THR A 73 -5.56 4.68 3.89
N VAL A 74 -5.90 5.91 4.29
CA VAL A 74 -4.94 6.98 4.58
C VAL A 74 -3.91 6.51 5.61
N VAL A 75 -4.35 5.96 6.75
CA VAL A 75 -3.43 5.48 7.78
C VAL A 75 -2.65 4.24 7.31
N GLY A 76 -3.31 3.31 6.63
CA GLY A 76 -2.65 2.12 6.08
C GLY A 76 -1.54 2.47 5.09
N GLN A 77 -1.80 3.40 4.15
CA GLN A 77 -0.83 3.86 3.16
C GLN A 77 0.33 4.64 3.78
N LEU A 78 0.07 5.41 4.84
CA LEU A 78 1.13 6.11 5.58
C LEU A 78 2.13 5.11 6.16
N VAL A 79 1.61 4.07 6.83
CA VAL A 79 2.43 3.02 7.44
C VAL A 79 3.13 2.18 6.36
N ASP A 80 2.40 1.74 5.33
CA ASP A 80 2.97 0.95 4.22
C ASP A 80 4.10 1.71 3.52
N THR A 81 3.82 2.93 3.03
CA THR A 81 4.78 3.72 2.26
C THR A 81 5.96 4.14 3.14
N GLY A 82 5.72 4.58 4.38
CA GLY A 82 6.77 4.96 5.31
C GLY A 82 7.71 3.79 5.63
N VAL A 83 7.15 2.65 6.06
CA VAL A 83 7.94 1.46 6.42
C VAL A 83 8.68 0.90 5.20
N PHE A 84 8.05 0.88 4.03
CA PHE A 84 8.68 0.41 2.80
C PHE A 84 9.91 1.23 2.45
N PHE A 85 9.76 2.55 2.32
CA PHE A 85 10.88 3.41 1.90
C PHE A 85 11.98 3.48 2.96
N LEU A 86 11.63 3.44 4.25
CA LEU A 86 12.62 3.34 5.33
C LEU A 86 13.42 2.04 5.24
N ILE A 87 12.80 0.87 5.01
CA ILE A 87 13.56 -0.38 4.95
C ILE A 87 14.38 -0.48 3.65
N ALA A 88 13.75 -0.14 2.52
CA ALA A 88 14.33 -0.33 1.20
C ALA A 88 15.45 0.68 0.85
N PHE A 89 15.36 1.93 1.31
CA PHE A 89 16.24 3.01 0.81
C PHE A 89 17.01 3.77 1.89
N TYR A 90 16.76 3.49 3.18
CA TYR A 90 17.55 4.08 4.26
C TYR A 90 19.02 3.66 4.15
N GLY A 91 19.92 4.64 4.21
CA GLY A 91 21.37 4.47 4.04
C GLY A 91 21.86 4.39 2.58
N ILE A 92 20.96 4.43 1.59
CA ILE A 92 21.34 4.51 0.16
C ILE A 92 21.07 5.93 -0.39
N TRP A 93 19.92 6.50 -0.03
CA TRP A 93 19.49 7.82 -0.51
C TRP A 93 19.71 8.88 0.56
N ALA A 94 19.89 10.14 0.13
CA ALA A 94 19.92 11.27 1.04
C ALA A 94 18.57 11.38 1.78
N ASN A 95 18.60 11.65 3.09
CA ASN A 95 17.40 11.69 3.92
C ASN A 95 16.34 12.68 3.38
N GLU A 96 16.77 13.83 2.86
CA GLU A 96 15.87 14.82 2.26
C GLU A 96 15.11 14.26 1.05
N GLN A 97 15.81 13.55 0.16
CA GLN A 97 15.20 12.92 -1.01
C GLN A 97 14.26 11.79 -0.60
N LEU A 98 14.66 11.00 0.40
CA LEU A 98 13.85 9.91 0.93
C LEU A 98 12.51 10.43 1.47
N PHE A 99 12.54 11.46 2.33
CA PHE A 99 11.32 12.05 2.87
C PHE A 99 10.46 12.71 1.80
N ALA A 100 11.07 13.44 0.86
CA ALA A 100 10.34 14.04 -0.25
C ALA A 100 9.59 12.99 -1.08
N VAL A 101 10.22 11.85 -1.38
CA VAL A 101 9.60 10.75 -2.14
C VAL A 101 8.51 10.05 -1.33
N ILE A 102 8.73 9.81 -0.04
CA ILE A 102 7.69 9.23 0.84
C ILE A 102 6.44 10.10 0.83
N VAL A 103 6.60 11.40 1.06
CA VAL A 103 5.47 12.34 1.13
C VAL A 103 4.79 12.45 -0.23
N ALA A 104 5.56 12.60 -1.32
CA ALA A 104 5.00 12.69 -2.66
C ALA A 104 4.21 11.42 -3.05
N GLN A 105 4.78 10.24 -2.81
CA GLN A 105 4.11 8.95 -3.08
C GLN A 105 2.85 8.78 -2.22
N TYR A 106 2.95 9.12 -0.94
CA TYR A 106 1.82 9.04 -0.02
C TYR A 106 0.67 9.95 -0.46
N LEU A 107 0.96 11.22 -0.74
CA LEU A 107 -0.05 12.19 -1.19
C LEU A 107 -0.64 11.79 -2.54
N PHE A 108 0.17 11.29 -3.46
CA PHE A 108 -0.30 10.85 -4.78
C PHE A 108 -1.24 9.64 -4.67
N LYS A 109 -0.84 8.60 -3.93
CA LYS A 109 -1.68 7.41 -3.70
C LYS A 109 -2.97 7.74 -2.97
N THR A 110 -2.87 8.51 -1.89
CA THR A 110 -4.02 8.91 -1.07
C THR A 110 -4.96 9.81 -1.87
N GLY A 111 -4.41 10.82 -2.56
CA GLY A 111 -5.19 11.76 -3.37
C GLY A 111 -5.92 11.05 -4.51
N TRP A 112 -5.24 10.13 -5.20
CA TRP A 112 -5.87 9.30 -6.22
C TRP A 112 -7.04 8.49 -5.68
N GLU A 113 -6.88 7.87 -4.52
CA GLU A 113 -7.96 7.09 -3.90
C GLU A 113 -9.15 7.96 -3.51
N VAL A 114 -8.92 9.15 -2.94
CA VAL A 114 -9.99 10.08 -2.59
C VAL A 114 -10.78 10.51 -3.82
N VAL A 115 -10.08 10.77 -4.94
CA VAL A 115 -10.70 11.15 -6.23
C VAL A 115 -11.46 9.97 -6.85
N MET A 116 -10.92 8.75 -6.77
CA MET A 116 -11.55 7.56 -7.34
C MET A 116 -12.66 6.97 -6.48
N TYR A 117 -12.67 7.20 -5.18
CA TYR A 117 -13.72 6.71 -4.29
C TYR A 117 -15.15 7.03 -4.76
N PRO A 118 -15.52 8.29 -5.12
CA PRO A 118 -16.87 8.59 -5.59
C PRO A 118 -17.22 7.86 -6.89
N PHE A 119 -16.23 7.59 -7.74
CA PHE A 119 -16.42 6.78 -8.94
C PHE A 119 -16.70 5.32 -8.57
N THR A 120 -15.89 4.72 -7.70
CA THR A 120 -16.12 3.37 -7.17
C THR A 120 -17.48 3.23 -6.52
N ALA A 121 -17.91 4.21 -5.72
CA ALA A 121 -19.22 4.22 -5.08
C ALA A 121 -20.37 4.25 -6.11
N LYS A 122 -20.23 5.01 -7.20
CA LYS A 122 -21.21 5.03 -8.30
C LYS A 122 -21.29 3.68 -9.02
N VAL A 123 -20.16 3.06 -9.32
CA VAL A 123 -20.10 1.75 -9.99
C VAL A 123 -20.72 0.67 -9.10
N VAL A 124 -20.36 0.62 -7.82
CA VAL A 124 -20.97 -0.31 -6.86
C VAL A 124 -22.49 -0.09 -6.76
N GLY A 125 -22.94 1.17 -6.72
CA GLY A 125 -24.37 1.48 -6.71
C GLY A 125 -25.11 1.14 -8.01
N PHE A 126 -24.42 1.17 -9.16
CA PHE A 126 -24.95 0.68 -10.43
C PHE A 126 -25.07 -0.85 -10.43
N LEU A 127 -24.01 -1.55 -9.97
CA LEU A 127 -23.97 -3.01 -9.91
C LEU A 127 -25.03 -3.58 -8.95
N LYS A 128 -25.17 -2.99 -7.75
CA LYS A 128 -26.24 -3.35 -6.80
C LYS A 128 -27.65 -3.20 -7.39
N ARG A 129 -27.86 -2.16 -8.21
CA ARG A 129 -29.15 -1.95 -8.90
C ARG A 129 -29.37 -2.94 -10.05
N ALA A 130 -28.30 -3.34 -10.74
CA ALA A 130 -28.37 -4.29 -11.85
C ALA A 130 -28.58 -5.74 -11.38
N GLU A 131 -27.95 -6.13 -10.27
CA GLU A 131 -28.07 -7.49 -9.71
C GLU A 131 -29.34 -7.66 -8.87
N GLY A 132 -30.03 -6.59 -8.49
CA GLY A 132 -31.22 -6.65 -7.62
C GLY A 132 -30.92 -7.18 -6.21
N VAL A 133 -29.64 -7.35 -5.88
CA VAL A 133 -29.14 -7.82 -4.58
C VAL A 133 -28.89 -6.59 -3.70
N ASP A 134 -29.97 -6.07 -3.13
CA ASP A 134 -29.89 -4.94 -2.21
C ASP A 134 -29.61 -5.46 -0.78
N PHE A 135 -28.47 -6.15 -0.59
CA PHE A 135 -27.92 -6.32 0.76
C PHE A 135 -27.31 -4.99 1.19
N TYR A 136 -28.17 -4.10 1.65
CA TYR A 136 -27.79 -3.18 2.69
C TYR A 136 -27.72 -3.99 3.99
N ASP A 137 -26.51 -4.28 4.46
CA ASP A 137 -26.23 -4.71 5.84
C ASP A 137 -26.58 -3.57 6.82
N ARG A 138 -27.85 -3.17 6.85
CA ARG A 138 -28.42 -2.19 7.79
C ARG A 138 -28.77 -2.84 9.14
N GLY A 139 -28.66 -4.16 9.25
CA GLY A 139 -28.93 -4.94 10.46
C GLY A 139 -27.85 -5.95 10.85
N THR A 140 -26.66 -5.88 10.24
CA THR A 140 -25.66 -6.94 10.41
C THR A 140 -24.77 -6.61 11.60
N ASN A 141 -25.01 -7.33 12.69
CA ASN A 141 -24.22 -7.24 13.91
C ASN A 141 -22.86 -7.89 13.66
N PHE A 142 -21.86 -7.09 13.26
CA PHE A 142 -20.49 -7.55 13.05
C PHE A 142 -19.71 -7.75 14.37
N ASN A 143 -20.38 -8.22 15.41
CA ASN A 143 -19.73 -8.65 16.64
C ASN A 143 -19.03 -10.00 16.36
N PRO A 144 -17.70 -10.11 16.48
CA PRO A 144 -16.98 -11.36 16.23
C PRO A 144 -17.33 -12.49 17.22
N PHE A 145 -18.15 -12.23 18.24
CA PHE A 145 -18.65 -13.21 19.21
C PHE A 145 -20.16 -13.47 19.13
N SER A 146 -20.88 -12.87 18.18
CA SER A 146 -22.31 -13.14 17.99
C SER A 146 -22.51 -14.24 16.94
N VAL A 147 -22.13 -15.46 17.27
CA VAL A 147 -22.64 -16.64 16.58
C VAL A 147 -24.07 -16.85 17.11
N LYS A 148 -25.07 -16.39 16.35
CA LYS A 148 -26.42 -16.95 16.52
C LYS A 148 -26.48 -18.22 15.70
N VAL A 149 -26.51 -19.34 16.41
CA VAL A 149 -26.99 -20.64 15.90
C VAL A 149 -28.47 -20.52 15.58
#